data_AF-A0A7S3S774-F1
#
_entry.id   AF-A0A7S3S774-F1
#
_cell.length_a   1.000
_cell.length_b   1.000
_cell.length_c   1.000
_cell.angle_alpha   90.00
_cell.angle_beta   90.00
_cell.angle_gamma   90.00
#
_symmetry.space_group_name_H-M   'P 1'
#
loop_
_entity.id
_entity.type
_entity.pdbx_description
1 polymer ?
#
loop_
_entity_poly.entity_id
_entity_poly.type
_entity_poly.pdbx_seq_one_letter_code
_entity_poly.pdbx_strand_id
1 'polypeptide(L)'
;EVDWESMDDAALAAKQKVFLYYGTFYRVMLTMFEVSFANWAPACRLLVDEVGEWYGSFFVVYRCMIGFAVLSVVQAVFIQQTIKSAQLDDDFMVEQKNREKSAYVAKLHRMFQKLDTSKAGHVCMDEFKAMLARNDLKVMMSTLEVEVDDLESLFKLLDDGDGFMS
;
A
#
# COMPACT_ATOMS: atom_id res chain seq x y z
N GLU A 1 -19.98 -62.86 -31.50
CA GLU A 1 -18.73 -62.34 -32.09
C GLU A 1 -18.35 -61.08 -31.37
N VAL A 2 -17.07 -60.95 -31.00
CA VAL A 2 -16.54 -59.67 -30.52
C VAL A 2 -16.41 -58.78 -31.76
N ASP A 3 -16.86 -57.54 -31.70
CA ASP A 3 -16.75 -56.63 -32.85
C ASP A 3 -15.38 -55.94 -32.81
N TRP A 4 -14.38 -56.62 -33.38
CA TRP A 4 -12.98 -56.20 -33.41
C TRP A 4 -12.77 -54.84 -34.10
N GLU A 5 -13.63 -54.51 -35.08
CA GLU A 5 -13.55 -53.25 -35.83
C GLU A 5 -13.94 -52.06 -34.94
N SER A 6 -14.99 -52.22 -34.12
CA SER A 6 -15.42 -51.20 -33.15
C SER A 6 -14.39 -50.91 -32.04
N MET A 7 -13.59 -51.92 -31.66
CA MET A 7 -12.56 -51.79 -30.62
C MET A 7 -11.34 -51.00 -31.13
N ASP A 8 -10.94 -51.23 -32.37
CA ASP A 8 -9.84 -50.51 -33.01
C ASP A 8 -10.18 -49.02 -33.21
N ASP A 9 -11.42 -48.71 -33.60
CA ASP A 9 -11.92 -47.34 -33.72
C ASP A 9 -11.92 -46.59 -32.39
N ALA A 10 -12.34 -47.25 -31.30
CA ALA A 10 -12.34 -46.67 -29.96
C ALA A 10 -10.92 -46.36 -29.47
N ALA A 11 -9.97 -47.29 -29.67
CA ALA A 11 -8.57 -47.09 -29.31
C ALA A 11 -7.91 -45.96 -30.12
N LEU A 12 -8.28 -45.82 -31.39
CA LEU A 12 -7.78 -44.72 -32.24
C LEU A 12 -8.32 -43.37 -31.77
N ALA A 13 -9.61 -43.30 -31.42
CA ALA A 13 -10.24 -42.08 -30.91
C ALA A 13 -9.61 -41.61 -29.58
N ALA A 14 -9.30 -42.52 -28.67
CA ALA A 14 -8.58 -42.24 -27.43
C ALA A 14 -7.20 -41.61 -27.69
N LYS A 15 -6.39 -42.23 -28.56
CA LYS A 15 -5.06 -41.70 -28.94
C LYS A 15 -5.15 -40.32 -29.57
N GLN A 16 -6.15 -40.07 -30.41
CA GLN A 16 -6.38 -38.75 -31.00
C GLN A 16 -6.69 -37.69 -29.93
N LYS A 17 -7.53 -38.01 -28.94
CA LYS A 17 -7.83 -37.10 -27.82
C LYS A 17 -6.57 -36.77 -27.01
N VAL A 18 -5.77 -37.78 -26.67
CA VAL A 18 -4.50 -37.57 -25.95
C VAL A 18 -3.56 -36.70 -26.79
N PHE A 19 -3.47 -36.92 -28.10
CA PHE A 19 -2.64 -36.11 -29.00
C PHE A 19 -3.12 -34.65 -29.14
N LEU A 20 -4.42 -34.38 -29.00
CA LEU A 20 -4.95 -33.01 -29.03
C LEU A 20 -4.49 -32.18 -27.83
N TYR A 21 -4.37 -32.79 -26.65
CA TYR A 21 -3.87 -32.11 -25.45
C TYR A 21 -2.34 -32.17 -25.33
N TYR A 22 -1.72 -33.30 -25.65
CA TYR A 22 -0.32 -33.58 -25.31
C TYR A 22 0.59 -33.89 -26.51
N GLY A 23 0.08 -33.80 -27.73
CA GLY A 23 0.81 -34.25 -28.93
C GLY A 23 1.95 -33.34 -29.38
N THR A 24 1.97 -32.07 -28.96
CA THR A 24 3.05 -31.13 -29.28
C THR A 24 3.44 -30.31 -28.06
N PHE A 25 4.67 -29.79 -28.04
CA PHE A 25 5.16 -28.95 -26.94
C PHE A 25 4.22 -27.78 -26.63
N TYR A 26 3.75 -27.06 -27.66
CA TYR A 26 2.86 -25.93 -27.48
C TYR A 26 1.48 -26.33 -26.92
N ARG A 27 0.94 -27.49 -27.35
CA ARG A 27 -0.32 -28.02 -26.81
C ARG A 27 -0.17 -28.40 -25.34
N VAL A 28 0.91 -29.10 -24.98
CA VAL A 28 1.23 -29.42 -23.58
C VAL A 28 1.35 -28.14 -22.75
N MET A 29 2.03 -27.11 -23.27
CA MET A 29 2.16 -25.83 -22.58
C MET A 29 0.81 -25.18 -22.32
N LEU A 30 -0.09 -25.14 -23.32
CA LEU A 30 -1.46 -24.62 -23.15
C LEU A 30 -2.28 -25.46 -22.17
N THR A 31 -2.20 -26.78 -22.26
CA THR A 31 -2.88 -27.68 -21.33
C THR A 31 -2.38 -27.50 -19.90
N MET A 32 -1.07 -27.36 -19.68
CA MET A 32 -0.50 -27.12 -18.36
C MET A 32 -0.86 -25.73 -17.82
N PHE A 33 -1.02 -24.73 -18.69
CA PHE A 33 -1.56 -23.42 -18.31
C PHE A 33 -3.02 -23.52 -17.87
N GLU A 34 -3.87 -24.23 -18.62
CA GLU A 34 -5.26 -24.50 -18.24
C GLU A 34 -5.34 -25.29 -16.93
N VAL A 35 -4.50 -26.29 -16.75
CA VAL A 35 -4.37 -27.07 -15.51
C VAL A 35 -3.94 -26.20 -14.35
N SER A 36 -3.15 -25.15 -14.57
CA SER A 36 -2.71 -24.25 -13.49
C SER A 36 -3.81 -23.29 -13.04
N PHE A 37 -4.53 -22.69 -14.00
CA PHE A 37 -5.40 -21.54 -13.72
C PHE A 37 -6.90 -21.81 -13.89
N ALA A 38 -7.28 -22.86 -14.61
CA ALA A 38 -8.66 -23.17 -14.96
C ALA A 38 -9.02 -24.60 -14.49
N ASN A 39 -9.57 -25.42 -15.37
CA ASN A 39 -10.08 -26.75 -15.05
C ASN A 39 -9.02 -27.83 -15.32
N TRP A 40 -8.45 -28.37 -14.25
CA TRP A 40 -7.43 -29.42 -14.33
C TRP A 40 -8.02 -30.83 -14.52
N ALA A 41 -9.29 -31.04 -14.16
CA ALA A 41 -9.88 -32.38 -14.09
C ALA A 41 -10.00 -33.07 -15.46
N PRO A 42 -10.45 -32.42 -16.56
CA PRO A 42 -10.54 -33.06 -17.88
C PRO A 42 -9.18 -33.49 -18.41
N ALA A 43 -8.18 -32.61 -18.31
CA ALA A 43 -6.82 -32.87 -18.77
C ALA A 43 -6.15 -34.01 -17.99
N CYS A 44 -6.38 -34.07 -16.67
CA CYS A 44 -5.88 -35.13 -15.79
C CYS A 44 -6.60 -36.47 -16.04
N ARG A 45 -7.94 -36.47 -16.06
CA ARG A 45 -8.74 -37.70 -16.25
C ARG A 45 -8.45 -38.36 -17.59
N LEU A 46 -8.22 -37.58 -18.64
CA LEU A 46 -7.84 -38.11 -19.94
C LEU A 46 -6.56 -38.96 -19.89
N LEU A 47 -5.54 -38.57 -19.13
CA LEU A 47 -4.34 -39.42 -18.96
C LEU A 47 -4.56 -40.59 -18.01
N VAL A 48 -5.32 -40.38 -16.93
CA VAL A 48 -5.61 -41.42 -15.95
C VAL A 48 -6.36 -42.59 -16.60
N ASP A 49 -7.38 -42.26 -17.39
CA ASP A 49 -8.27 -43.24 -18.00
C ASP A 49 -7.64 -43.91 -19.25
N GLU A 50 -6.90 -43.16 -20.08
CA GLU A 50 -6.40 -43.66 -21.37
C GLU A 50 -4.92 -44.12 -21.36
N VAL A 51 -4.14 -43.75 -20.33
CA VAL A 51 -2.69 -44.04 -20.27
C VAL A 51 -2.31 -44.76 -18.98
N GLY A 52 -2.75 -44.27 -17.82
CA GLY A 52 -2.55 -44.96 -16.54
C GLY A 52 -2.77 -44.08 -15.30
N GLU A 53 -3.19 -44.73 -14.21
CA GLU A 53 -3.63 -44.03 -12.99
C GLU A 53 -2.53 -43.21 -12.30
N TRP A 54 -1.25 -43.57 -12.45
CA TRP A 54 -0.13 -42.89 -11.79
C TRP A 54 0.01 -41.41 -12.20
N TYR A 55 -0.47 -41.05 -13.39
CA TYR A 55 -0.49 -39.64 -13.85
C TYR A 55 -1.35 -38.76 -12.95
N GLY A 56 -2.37 -39.32 -12.28
CA GLY A 56 -3.18 -38.59 -11.31
C GLY A 56 -2.33 -38.02 -10.16
N SER A 57 -1.41 -38.82 -9.61
CA SER A 57 -0.49 -38.37 -8.56
C SER A 57 0.42 -37.24 -9.04
N PHE A 58 0.91 -37.31 -10.28
CA PHE A 58 1.74 -36.26 -10.87
C PHE A 58 1.00 -34.92 -10.94
N PHE A 59 -0.24 -34.90 -11.44
CA PHE A 59 -1.04 -33.67 -11.53
C PHE A 59 -1.37 -33.07 -10.17
N VAL A 60 -1.66 -33.90 -9.16
CA VAL A 60 -1.93 -33.43 -7.80
C VAL A 60 -0.69 -32.75 -7.20
N VAL A 61 0.49 -33.40 -7.29
CA VAL A 61 1.75 -32.83 -6.79
C VAL A 61 2.09 -31.53 -7.51
N TYR A 62 1.97 -31.50 -8.84
CA TYR A 62 2.18 -30.29 -9.63
C TYR A 62 1.26 -29.15 -9.17
N ARG A 63 -0.04 -29.43 -8.98
CA ARG A 63 -1.02 -28.44 -8.58
C ARG A 63 -0.78 -27.91 -7.17
N CYS A 64 -0.37 -28.78 -6.24
CA CYS A 64 0.06 -28.35 -4.91
C CYS A 64 1.29 -27.45 -4.99
N MET A 65 2.32 -27.81 -5.78
CA MET A 65 3.51 -26.98 -5.90
C MET A 65 3.20 -25.61 -6.50
N ILE A 66 2.48 -25.54 -7.63
CA ILE A 66 2.19 -24.26 -8.29
C ILE A 66 1.26 -23.39 -7.44
N GLY A 67 0.24 -24.00 -6.80
CA GLY A 67 -0.74 -23.31 -5.97
C GLY A 67 -0.17 -22.78 -4.66
N PHE A 68 0.57 -23.62 -3.92
CA PHE A 68 1.09 -23.25 -2.60
C PHE A 68 2.44 -22.53 -2.66
N ALA A 69 3.32 -22.87 -3.60
CA ALA A 69 4.64 -22.24 -3.65
C ALA A 69 4.61 -20.97 -4.51
N VAL A 70 4.14 -21.07 -5.76
CA VAL A 70 4.29 -19.95 -6.71
C VAL A 70 3.20 -18.89 -6.50
N LEU A 71 1.92 -19.28 -6.52
CA LEU A 71 0.84 -18.30 -6.39
C LEU A 71 0.83 -17.64 -5.01
N SER A 72 1.07 -18.38 -3.93
CA SER A 72 1.14 -17.80 -2.58
C SER A 72 2.31 -16.82 -2.41
N VAL A 73 3.48 -17.11 -2.98
CA VAL A 73 4.62 -16.18 -2.94
C VAL A 73 4.33 -14.90 -3.73
N VAL A 74 3.75 -15.04 -4.94
CA VAL A 74 3.37 -13.88 -5.76
C VAL A 74 2.35 -13.00 -5.01
N GLN A 75 1.30 -13.60 -4.45
CA GLN A 75 0.30 -12.88 -3.65
C GLN A 75 0.93 -12.18 -2.44
N ALA A 76 1.84 -12.86 -1.73
CA ALA A 76 2.53 -12.27 -0.58
C ALA A 76 3.36 -11.04 -0.98
N VAL A 77 4.07 -11.09 -2.10
CA VAL A 77 4.85 -9.95 -2.60
C VAL A 77 3.94 -8.78 -2.98
N PHE A 78 2.82 -9.04 -3.64
CA PHE A 78 1.85 -7.97 -3.96
C PHE A 78 1.30 -7.33 -2.68
N ILE A 79 0.88 -8.13 -1.69
CA ILE A 79 0.40 -7.61 -0.40
C ILE A 79 1.49 -6.77 0.29
N GLN A 80 2.74 -7.26 0.30
CA GLN A 80 3.85 -6.55 0.92
C GLN A 80 4.13 -5.22 0.22
N GLN A 81 4.04 -5.17 -1.12
CA GLN A 81 4.16 -3.93 -1.87
C GLN A 81 3.03 -2.96 -1.57
N THR A 82 1.78 -3.44 -1.49
CA THR A 82 0.62 -2.62 -1.14
C THR A 82 0.77 -2.01 0.27
N ILE A 83 1.16 -2.83 1.26
CA ILE A 83 1.40 -2.35 2.64
C ILE A 83 2.51 -1.31 2.65
N LYS A 84 3.63 -1.58 1.95
CA LYS A 84 4.75 -0.64 1.88
C LYS A 84 4.37 0.69 1.23
N SER A 85 3.55 0.67 0.18
CA SER A 85 3.06 1.90 -0.45
C SER A 85 2.19 2.71 0.50
N ALA A 86 1.27 2.05 1.22
CA ALA A 86 0.43 2.72 2.21
C ALA A 86 1.26 3.35 3.35
N GLN A 87 2.31 2.65 3.81
CA GLN A 87 3.23 3.19 4.82
C GLN A 87 4.02 4.39 4.32
N LEU A 88 4.46 4.39 3.05
CA LEU A 88 5.15 5.55 2.47
C LEU A 88 4.23 6.78 2.39
N ASP A 89 2.95 6.58 2.08
CA ASP A 89 1.96 7.67 2.07
C ASP A 89 1.74 8.24 3.48
N ASP A 90 1.65 7.37 4.50
CA ASP A 90 1.54 7.78 5.91
C ASP A 90 2.78 8.54 6.39
N ASP A 91 3.98 8.02 6.13
CA ASP A 91 5.26 8.66 6.49
C ASP A 91 5.40 10.02 5.81
N PHE A 92 5.04 10.12 4.52
CA PHE A 92 5.02 11.37 3.78
C PHE A 92 4.05 12.39 4.40
N MET A 93 2.87 11.95 4.81
CA MET A 93 1.89 12.80 5.47
C MET A 93 2.40 13.30 6.83
N VAL A 94 3.07 12.45 7.61
CA VAL A 94 3.72 12.86 8.87
C VAL A 94 4.82 13.88 8.64
N GLU A 95 5.70 13.66 7.65
CA GLU A 95 6.76 14.60 7.29
C GLU A 95 6.19 15.95 6.83
N GLN A 96 5.14 15.92 6.01
CA GLN A 96 4.44 17.14 5.58
C GLN A 96 3.87 17.90 6.77
N LYS A 97 3.22 17.23 7.73
CA LYS A 97 2.71 17.84 8.96
C LYS A 97 3.81 18.45 9.82
N ASN A 98 4.94 17.76 9.96
CA ASN A 98 6.10 18.27 10.69
C ASN A 98 6.70 19.51 10.00
N ARG A 99 6.73 19.52 8.66
CA ARG A 99 7.18 20.67 7.87
C ARG A 99 6.24 21.87 7.99
N GLU A 100 4.92 21.64 7.94
CA GLU A 100 3.89 22.66 8.18
C GLU A 100 4.06 23.27 9.59
N LYS A 101 4.21 22.42 10.62
CA LYS A 101 4.45 22.85 12.00
C LYS A 101 5.74 23.65 12.14
N SER A 102 6.84 23.18 11.54
CA SER A 102 8.13 23.89 11.61
C SER A 102 8.08 25.25 10.91
N ALA A 103 7.40 25.33 9.76
CA ALA A 103 7.18 26.58 9.05
C ALA A 103 6.30 27.54 9.87
N TYR A 104 5.29 27.02 10.56
CA TYR A 104 4.44 27.79 11.47
C TYR A 104 5.24 28.36 12.65
N VAL A 105 6.05 27.53 13.33
CA VAL A 105 6.94 27.97 14.42
C VAL A 105 7.94 29.02 13.95
N ALA A 106 8.54 28.84 12.77
CA ALA A 106 9.46 29.83 12.21
C ALA A 106 8.79 31.17 11.90
N LYS A 107 7.52 31.17 11.48
CA LYS A 107 6.74 32.41 11.29
C LYS A 107 6.44 33.10 12.61
N LEU A 108 6.04 32.35 13.64
CA LEU A 108 5.84 32.86 15.00
C LEU A 108 7.12 33.47 15.55
N HIS A 109 8.25 32.77 15.44
CA HIS A 109 9.54 33.27 15.95
C HIS A 109 9.98 34.56 15.22
N ARG A 110 9.79 34.65 13.89
CA ARG A 110 10.02 35.90 13.13
C ARG A 110 9.09 37.04 13.55
N MET A 111 7.87 36.72 13.99
CA MET A 111 6.94 37.70 14.53
C MET A 111 7.44 38.22 15.88
N PHE A 112 7.83 37.32 16.79
CA PHE A 112 8.38 37.69 18.10
C PHE A 112 9.65 38.54 17.99
N GLN A 113 10.53 38.22 17.04
CA GLN A 113 11.70 39.05 16.75
C GLN A 113 11.35 40.46 16.24
N LYS A 114 10.18 40.66 15.62
CA LYS A 114 9.70 41.99 15.23
C LYS A 114 9.01 42.73 16.39
N LEU A 115 8.46 42.00 17.34
CA LEU A 115 7.82 42.50 18.56
C LEU A 115 8.84 42.93 19.61
N ASP A 116 9.94 42.18 19.74
CA ASP A 116 11.05 42.45 20.65
C ASP A 116 11.80 43.73 20.24
N THR A 117 11.28 44.86 20.72
CA THR A 117 11.84 46.20 20.46
C THR A 117 13.05 46.47 21.36
N SER A 118 13.12 45.79 22.51
CA SER A 118 14.22 45.90 23.48
C SER A 118 15.44 45.04 23.13
N LYS A 119 15.32 44.12 22.16
CA LYS A 119 16.33 43.12 21.78
C LYS A 119 16.76 42.24 22.96
N ALA A 120 15.86 42.03 23.91
CA ALA A 120 16.12 41.23 25.10
C ALA A 120 16.12 39.72 24.79
N GLY A 121 15.63 39.32 23.61
CA GLY A 121 15.44 37.92 23.22
C GLY A 121 14.09 37.35 23.69
N HIS A 122 13.27 38.16 24.36
CA HIS A 122 11.97 37.78 24.91
C HIS A 122 10.99 38.95 24.82
N VAL A 123 9.69 38.66 24.70
CA VAL A 123 8.64 39.70 24.73
C VAL A 123 7.95 39.69 26.09
N CYS A 124 7.97 40.82 26.78
CA CYS A 124 7.29 40.96 28.07
C CYS A 124 5.82 41.39 27.91
N MET A 125 4.99 41.09 28.91
CA MET A 125 3.53 41.38 28.86
C MET A 125 3.23 42.87 28.59
N ASP A 126 4.08 43.78 29.06
CA ASP A 126 3.90 45.22 28.82
C ASP A 126 4.19 45.63 27.37
N GLU A 127 5.24 45.05 26.75
CA GLU A 127 5.52 45.21 25.32
C GLU A 127 4.40 44.60 24.46
N PHE A 128 3.91 43.42 24.86
CA PHE A 128 2.80 42.74 24.21
C PHE A 128 1.52 43.58 24.25
N LYS A 129 1.14 44.13 25.42
CA LYS A 129 -0.01 45.03 25.60
C LYS A 129 0.13 46.34 24.83
N ALA A 130 1.33 46.92 24.80
CA ALA A 130 1.60 48.15 24.05
C ALA A 130 1.43 47.97 22.53
N MET A 131 1.82 46.82 21.98
CA MET A 131 1.62 46.51 20.56
C MET A 131 0.19 46.09 20.21
N LEU A 132 -0.51 45.46 21.16
CA LEU A 132 -1.95 45.18 21.08
C LEU A 132 -2.76 46.47 20.92
N ALA A 133 -2.40 47.52 21.66
CA ALA A 133 -3.03 48.83 21.58
C ALA A 133 -2.84 49.54 20.23
N ARG A 134 -1.77 49.18 19.49
CA ARG A 134 -1.46 49.74 18.16
C ARG A 134 -2.17 49.03 16.99
N ASN A 135 -2.96 47.99 17.25
CA ASN A 135 -3.65 47.17 16.24
C ASN A 135 -2.71 46.36 15.30
N ASP A 136 -1.41 46.66 15.29
CA ASP A 136 -0.36 45.98 14.53
C ASP A 136 -0.30 44.47 14.86
N LEU A 137 -0.44 44.11 16.13
CA LEU A 137 -0.45 42.70 16.58
C LEU A 137 -1.68 41.94 16.05
N LYS A 138 -2.85 42.57 16.04
CA LYS A 138 -4.12 41.98 15.58
C LYS A 138 -4.05 41.63 14.10
N VAL A 139 -3.59 42.56 13.26
CA VAL A 139 -3.39 42.34 11.82
C VAL A 139 -2.38 41.22 11.56
N MET A 140 -1.31 41.18 12.35
CA MET A 140 -0.25 40.19 12.20
C MET A 140 -0.68 38.78 12.67
N MET A 141 -1.51 38.68 13.71
CA MET A 141 -2.14 37.43 14.17
C MET A 141 -3.22 36.93 13.20
N SER A 142 -4.01 37.83 12.61
CA SER A 142 -4.95 37.46 11.53
C SER A 142 -4.24 36.90 10.29
N THR A 143 -2.98 37.29 10.05
CA THR A 143 -2.16 36.73 8.96
C THR A 143 -1.68 35.29 9.25
N LEU A 144 -1.73 34.87 10.52
CA LEU A 144 -1.40 33.51 10.97
C LEU A 144 -2.64 32.65 11.21
N GLU A 145 -3.84 33.14 10.86
CA GLU A 145 -5.13 32.47 11.11
C GLU A 145 -5.37 32.16 12.60
N VAL A 146 -4.73 32.91 13.50
CA VAL A 146 -4.94 32.77 14.94
C VAL A 146 -6.12 33.66 15.35
N GLU A 147 -7.18 33.05 15.89
CA GLU A 147 -8.30 33.79 16.45
C GLU A 147 -7.86 34.59 17.67
N VAL A 148 -8.11 35.89 17.61
CA VAL A 148 -7.55 36.90 18.53
C VAL A 148 -8.43 37.09 19.77
N ASP A 149 -9.47 36.27 19.93
CA ASP A 149 -10.50 36.45 20.95
C ASP A 149 -10.02 36.21 22.39
N ASP A 150 -8.87 35.54 22.58
CA ASP A 150 -8.25 35.41 23.90
C ASP A 150 -6.72 35.44 23.84
N LEU A 151 -6.19 36.63 23.55
CA LEU A 151 -4.74 36.89 23.51
C LEU A 151 -4.04 36.73 24.86
N GLU A 152 -4.74 36.84 25.99
CA GLU A 152 -4.19 36.51 27.31
C GLU A 152 -3.99 34.99 27.47
N SER A 153 -4.95 34.19 26.97
CA SER A 153 -4.78 32.74 26.88
C SER A 153 -3.69 32.35 25.88
N LEU A 154 -3.58 33.04 24.73
CA LEU A 154 -2.46 32.83 23.81
C LEU A 154 -1.13 33.15 24.47
N PHE A 155 -1.08 34.19 25.32
CA PHE A 155 0.13 34.54 26.05
C PHE A 155 0.50 33.46 27.06
N LYS A 156 -0.46 33.00 27.86
CA LYS A 156 -0.28 31.87 28.78
C LYS A 156 0.07 30.53 28.12
N LEU A 157 -0.33 30.33 26.87
CA LEU A 157 -0.07 29.09 26.14
C LEU A 157 1.34 29.08 25.52
N LEU A 158 1.93 30.25 25.32
CA LEU A 158 3.29 30.44 24.79
C LEU A 158 4.32 30.81 25.89
N ASP A 159 3.85 31.19 27.07
CA ASP A 159 4.64 31.38 28.28
C ASP A 159 4.95 30.01 28.90
N ASP A 160 6.24 29.67 29.01
CA ASP A 160 6.71 28.44 29.65
C ASP A 160 6.64 28.52 31.20
N GLY A 161 6.03 29.59 31.73
CA GLY A 161 5.76 29.83 33.16
C GLY A 161 6.72 30.82 33.81
N ASP A 162 7.52 31.54 33.04
CA ASP A 162 8.48 32.56 33.50
C ASP A 162 7.97 34.00 33.33
N GLY A 163 6.79 34.18 32.71
CA GLY A 163 6.22 35.49 32.41
C GLY A 163 6.80 36.14 31.15
N PHE A 164 7.55 35.40 30.36
CA PHE A 164 8.21 35.83 29.13
C PHE A 164 7.87 34.88 27.96
N MET A 165 7.71 35.45 26.75
CA MET A 165 7.63 34.65 25.53
C MET A 165 9.02 34.48 24.92
N SER A 166 9.47 33.22 24.76
CA SER A 166 10.74 32.82 24.10
C SER A 166 10.53 32.22 22.71
#